data_AF-A0A1G0XKC9-F1
#
_entry.id   AF-A0A1G0XKC9-F1
#
_cell.length_a   1.000
_cell.length_b   1.000
_cell.length_c   1.000
_cell.angle_alpha   90.00
_cell.angle_beta   90.00
_cell.angle_gamma   90.00
#
_symmetry.space_group_name_H-M   'P 1'
#
loop_
_entity.id
_entity.type
_entity.pdbx_description
1 polymer ?
#
loop_
_entity_poly.entity_id
_entity_poly.type
_entity_poly.pdbx_seq_one_letter_code
_entity_poly.pdbx_strand_id
1 'polypeptide(L)'
;MSEKLLQKFARVISTIFIPPILTLISFIYLALTFENYNNIKIYLIVIATILGFILQIASFIYFYRKGLVSDVDAKNKKERTIPYLVSIIIYIAGFILLLICQVSNISIAFWFCYISNTFLVILINRYLKISIHAMGVSGPLALFTFILGFQTLLLLPILFAVGWSRIKLNCHSITEVFTGALLGYISVYIQLSIFLK
;
A
#
# COMPACT_ATOMS: atom_id res chain seq x y z
N MET A 1 4.11 17.38 -25.93
CA MET A 1 4.47 15.96 -25.69
C MET A 1 3.42 15.07 -26.35
N SER A 2 3.80 14.01 -27.08
CA SER A 2 2.80 13.16 -27.75
C SER A 2 1.97 12.35 -26.74
N GLU A 3 0.71 12.05 -27.08
CA GLU A 3 -0.18 11.22 -26.24
C GLU A 3 0.44 9.88 -25.84
N LYS A 4 1.14 9.24 -26.78
CA LYS A 4 1.87 7.98 -26.55
C LYS A 4 3.00 8.14 -25.50
N LEU A 5 3.69 9.28 -25.50
CA LEU A 5 4.74 9.55 -24.53
C LEU A 5 4.17 9.81 -23.13
N LEU A 6 3.06 10.55 -23.03
CA LEU A 6 2.32 10.74 -21.77
C LEU A 6 1.85 9.41 -21.17
N GLN A 7 1.32 8.50 -21.97
CA GLN A 7 0.90 7.17 -21.50
C GLN A 7 2.07 6.32 -20.99
N LYS A 8 3.21 6.33 -21.70
CA LYS A 8 4.43 5.65 -21.24
C LYS A 8 4.91 6.21 -19.91
N PHE A 9 4.92 7.53 -19.77
CA PHE A 9 5.32 8.19 -18.53
C PHE A 9 4.38 7.84 -17.36
N ALA A 10 3.06 7.87 -17.59
CA ALA A 10 2.08 7.42 -16.61
C ALA A 10 2.30 5.95 -16.21
N ARG A 11 2.62 5.06 -17.16
CA ARG A 11 2.93 3.66 -16.86
C ARG A 11 4.16 3.53 -15.95
N VAL A 12 5.23 4.29 -16.20
CA VAL A 12 6.43 4.29 -15.36
C VAL A 12 6.10 4.71 -13.92
N ILE A 13 5.39 5.82 -13.74
CA ILE A 13 4.96 6.29 -12.42
C ILE A 13 4.13 5.21 -11.73
N SER A 14 3.14 4.64 -12.43
CA SER A 14 2.29 3.61 -11.86
C SER A 14 3.05 2.35 -11.43
N THR A 15 4.10 1.97 -12.15
CA THR A 15 4.89 0.77 -11.83
C THR A 15 5.86 1.02 -10.68
N ILE A 16 6.50 2.19 -10.61
CA ILE A 16 7.46 2.53 -9.53
C ILE A 16 6.73 2.72 -8.20
N PHE A 17 5.53 3.29 -8.22
CA PHE A 17 4.76 3.59 -7.02
C PHE A 17 3.62 2.59 -6.79
N ILE A 18 3.84 1.31 -7.11
CA ILE A 18 2.91 0.26 -6.70
C ILE A 18 2.90 0.14 -5.16
N PRO A 19 1.75 -0.20 -4.55
CA PRO A 19 1.64 -0.28 -3.09
C PRO A 19 2.72 -1.14 -2.41
N PRO A 20 3.09 -2.34 -2.91
CA PRO A 20 4.10 -3.17 -2.25
C PRO A 20 5.49 -2.52 -2.16
N ILE A 21 5.89 -1.69 -3.14
CA ILE A 21 7.17 -0.94 -3.08
C ILE A 21 7.14 0.07 -1.94
N LEU A 22 6.02 0.80 -1.80
CA LEU A 22 5.87 1.79 -0.74
C LEU A 22 5.77 1.16 0.64
N THR A 23 5.18 -0.03 0.75
CA THR A 23 5.25 -0.87 1.96
C THR A 23 6.70 -1.14 2.32
N LEU A 24 7.50 -1.65 1.38
CA LEU A 24 8.91 -1.97 1.63
C LEU A 24 9.72 -0.74 2.07
N ILE A 25 9.59 0.39 1.36
CA ILE A 25 10.29 1.64 1.70
C ILE A 25 9.91 2.10 3.11
N SER A 26 8.62 2.07 3.45
CA SER A 26 8.14 2.51 4.77
C SER A 26 8.71 1.64 5.89
N PHE A 27 8.75 0.31 5.71
CA PHE A 27 9.29 -0.60 6.71
C PHE A 27 10.81 -0.59 6.80
N ILE A 28 11.52 -0.30 5.71
CA ILE A 28 12.97 -0.02 5.78
C ILE A 28 13.22 1.22 6.63
N TYR A 29 12.44 2.29 6.41
CA TYR A 29 12.55 3.50 7.23
C TYR A 29 12.26 3.20 8.72
N LEU A 30 11.19 2.48 9.01
CA LEU A 30 10.83 2.10 10.39
C LEU A 30 11.92 1.24 11.03
N ALA A 31 12.48 0.26 10.30
CA ALA A 31 13.58 -0.55 10.78
C ALA A 31 14.80 0.29 11.18
N LEU A 32 15.21 1.22 10.32
CA LEU A 32 16.39 2.04 10.56
C LEU A 32 16.19 3.06 11.69
N THR A 33 14.95 3.51 11.91
CA THR A 33 14.64 4.62 12.82
C THR A 33 14.17 4.16 14.20
N PHE A 34 13.37 3.09 14.28
CA PHE A 34 12.68 2.69 15.52
C PHE A 34 13.16 1.38 16.13
N GLU A 35 13.94 0.58 15.41
CA GLU A 35 14.45 -0.68 15.95
C GLU A 35 15.89 -0.48 16.45
N ASN A 36 16.17 -0.83 17.70
CA ASN A 36 17.48 -0.59 18.31
C ASN A 36 18.51 -1.69 18.01
N TYR A 37 18.05 -2.94 17.88
CA TYR A 37 18.92 -4.11 17.73
C TYR A 37 19.03 -4.55 16.26
N ASN A 38 20.25 -4.85 15.80
CA ASN A 38 20.52 -5.20 14.41
C ASN A 38 19.75 -6.43 13.92
N ASN A 39 19.57 -7.44 14.77
CA ASN A 39 18.76 -8.60 14.45
C ASN A 39 17.29 -8.22 14.21
N ILE A 40 16.71 -7.35 15.05
CA ILE A 40 15.32 -6.89 14.90
C ILE A 40 15.15 -6.06 13.62
N LYS A 41 16.12 -5.19 13.29
CA LYS A 41 16.16 -4.48 12.00
C LYS A 41 16.09 -5.44 10.82
N ILE A 42 16.95 -6.46 10.84
CA ILE A 42 17.02 -7.48 9.79
C ILE A 42 15.70 -8.25 9.72
N TYR A 43 15.13 -8.67 10.85
CA TYR A 43 13.84 -9.37 10.87
C TYR A 43 12.73 -8.53 10.23
N LEU A 44 12.61 -7.25 10.60
CA LEU A 44 11.60 -6.36 10.03
C LEU A 44 11.78 -6.18 8.52
N ILE A 45 13.01 -5.94 8.06
CA ILE A 45 13.31 -5.78 6.62
C ILE A 45 13.02 -7.07 5.85
N VAL A 46 13.42 -8.22 6.38
CA VAL A 46 13.19 -9.52 5.74
C VAL A 46 11.69 -9.83 5.67
N ILE A 47 10.95 -9.62 6.76
CA ILE A 47 9.49 -9.81 6.80
C ILE A 47 8.79 -8.87 5.82
N ALA A 48 9.14 -7.57 5.80
CA ALA A 48 8.58 -6.61 4.85
C ALA A 48 8.93 -6.95 3.40
N THR A 49 10.16 -7.42 3.14
CA THR A 49 10.60 -7.83 1.79
C THR A 49 9.83 -9.06 1.31
N ILE A 50 9.74 -10.11 2.14
CA ILE A 50 9.14 -11.37 1.73
C ILE A 50 7.60 -11.26 1.70
N LEU A 51 6.98 -10.80 2.78
CA LEU A 51 5.53 -10.83 2.97
C LEU A 51 4.84 -9.52 2.55
N GLY A 52 5.54 -8.39 2.66
CA GLY A 52 5.03 -7.08 2.24
C GLY A 52 5.25 -6.77 0.75
N PHE A 53 6.25 -7.39 0.12
CA PHE A 53 6.63 -7.10 -1.27
C PHE A 53 6.61 -8.34 -2.19
N ILE A 54 7.53 -9.30 -2.00
CA ILE A 54 7.71 -10.43 -2.93
C ILE A 54 6.43 -11.26 -3.07
N LEU A 55 5.86 -11.72 -1.96
CA LEU A 55 4.66 -12.58 -2.01
C LEU A 55 3.40 -11.83 -2.47
N GLN A 56 3.30 -10.52 -2.20
CA GLN A 56 2.20 -9.70 -2.72
C GLN A 56 2.25 -9.62 -4.25
N ILE A 57 3.43 -9.37 -4.82
CA ILE A 57 3.62 -9.32 -6.27
C ILE A 57 3.48 -10.71 -6.89
N ALA A 58 4.12 -11.72 -6.30
CA ALA A 58 4.09 -13.08 -6.81
C ALA A 58 2.67 -13.66 -6.84
N SER A 59 1.88 -13.44 -5.79
CA SER A 59 0.48 -13.87 -5.76
C SER A 59 -0.37 -13.15 -6.82
N PHE A 60 -0.19 -11.84 -7.00
CA PHE A 60 -0.88 -11.11 -8.07
C PHE A 60 -0.50 -11.61 -9.47
N ILE A 61 0.78 -11.82 -9.74
CA ILE A 61 1.26 -12.39 -11.01
C ILE A 61 0.69 -13.78 -11.22
N TYR A 62 0.59 -14.61 -10.17
CA TYR A 62 -0.03 -15.92 -10.25
C TYR A 62 -1.49 -15.82 -10.69
N PHE A 63 -2.29 -14.94 -10.08
CA PHE A 63 -3.69 -14.74 -10.46
C PHE A 63 -3.85 -14.24 -11.90
N TYR A 64 -3.00 -13.31 -12.32
CA TYR A 64 -2.98 -12.81 -13.69
C TYR A 64 -2.65 -13.93 -14.69
N ARG A 65 -1.59 -14.72 -14.44
CA ARG A 65 -1.19 -15.84 -15.31
C ARG A 65 -2.22 -16.97 -15.36
N LYS A 66 -3.04 -17.13 -14.32
CA LYS A 66 -4.14 -18.10 -14.27
C LYS A 66 -5.44 -17.58 -14.90
N GLY A 67 -5.46 -16.35 -15.42
CA GLY A 67 -6.65 -15.73 -15.99
C GLY A 67 -7.73 -15.38 -14.97
N LEU A 68 -7.40 -15.41 -13.67
CA LEU A 68 -8.31 -15.00 -12.59
C LEU A 68 -8.41 -13.48 -12.47
N VAL A 69 -7.37 -12.77 -12.95
CA VAL A 69 -7.37 -11.33 -13.18
C VAL A 69 -7.04 -11.10 -14.64
N SER A 70 -7.89 -10.35 -15.33
CA SER A 70 -7.86 -10.16 -16.78
C SER A 70 -6.78 -9.17 -17.25
N ASP A 71 -6.35 -8.26 -16.39
CA ASP A 71 -5.37 -7.23 -16.72
C ASP A 71 -4.45 -6.88 -15.55
N VAL A 72 -3.23 -6.42 -15.83
CA VAL A 72 -2.21 -6.10 -14.82
C VAL A 72 -2.58 -4.92 -13.90
N ASP A 73 -3.59 -4.13 -14.27
CA ASP A 73 -4.13 -3.03 -13.47
C ASP A 73 -5.37 -3.44 -12.66
N ALA A 74 -5.80 -4.71 -12.77
CA ALA A 74 -7.00 -5.28 -12.18
C ALA A 74 -8.21 -4.34 -12.33
N LYS A 75 -8.53 -3.90 -13.54
CA LYS A 75 -9.59 -2.90 -13.78
C LYS A 75 -10.98 -3.40 -13.41
N ASN A 76 -11.23 -4.70 -13.53
CA ASN A 76 -12.50 -5.31 -13.14
C ASN A 76 -12.57 -5.50 -11.62
N LYS A 77 -13.48 -4.79 -10.97
CA LYS A 77 -13.63 -4.86 -9.50
C LYS A 77 -14.01 -6.25 -8.98
N LYS A 78 -14.69 -7.08 -9.78
CA LYS A 78 -15.12 -8.43 -9.40
C LYS A 78 -13.93 -9.40 -9.23
N GLU A 79 -12.85 -9.16 -9.94
CA GLU A 79 -11.63 -9.99 -9.93
C GLU A 79 -10.70 -9.65 -8.75
N ARG A 80 -10.96 -8.55 -8.03
CA ARG A 80 -10.05 -8.04 -6.98
C ARG A 80 -10.20 -8.72 -5.63
N THR A 81 -11.36 -9.27 -5.32
CA THR A 81 -11.66 -9.80 -3.98
C THR A 81 -10.74 -10.95 -3.58
N ILE A 82 -10.50 -11.91 -4.48
CA ILE A 82 -9.62 -13.05 -4.20
C ILE A 82 -8.16 -12.59 -3.96
N PRO A 83 -7.55 -11.75 -4.84
CA PRO A 83 -6.26 -11.14 -4.56
C PRO A 83 -6.18 -10.45 -3.20
N TYR A 84 -7.20 -9.66 -2.83
CA TYR A 84 -7.20 -8.97 -1.53
C TYR A 84 -7.29 -9.93 -0.33
N LEU A 85 -8.09 -10.99 -0.41
CA LEU A 85 -8.16 -12.00 0.65
C LEU A 85 -6.82 -12.71 0.84
N VAL A 86 -6.14 -13.05 -0.25
CA VAL A 86 -4.80 -13.65 -0.18
C VAL A 86 -3.77 -12.67 0.38
N SER A 87 -3.82 -11.39 -0.02
CA SER A 87 -2.99 -10.34 0.59
C SER A 87 -3.19 -10.24 2.10
N ILE A 88 -4.44 -10.31 2.58
CA ILE A 88 -4.76 -10.30 4.02
C ILE A 88 -4.12 -11.49 4.73
N ILE A 89 -4.23 -12.71 4.18
CA ILE A 89 -3.62 -13.91 4.79
C ILE A 89 -2.09 -13.75 4.90
N ILE A 90 -1.45 -13.26 3.83
CA ILE A 90 -0.01 -12.98 3.83
C ILE A 90 0.34 -11.93 4.89
N TYR A 91 -0.45 -10.86 4.99
CA TYR A 91 -0.23 -9.83 6.01
C TYR A 91 -0.46 -10.36 7.44
N ILE A 92 -1.43 -11.23 7.67
CA ILE A 92 -1.65 -11.86 8.99
C ILE A 92 -0.42 -12.70 9.38
N ALA A 93 0.14 -13.48 8.45
CA ALA A 93 1.37 -14.23 8.70
C ALA A 93 2.53 -13.29 9.07
N GLY A 94 2.68 -12.17 8.35
CA GLY A 94 3.68 -11.16 8.66
C GLY A 94 3.47 -10.53 10.04
N PHE A 95 2.22 -10.20 10.38
CA PHE A 95 1.87 -9.61 11.67
C PHE A 95 2.24 -10.54 12.84
N ILE A 96 1.93 -11.83 12.74
CA ILE A 96 2.30 -12.83 13.74
C ILE A 96 3.84 -12.89 13.90
N LEU A 97 4.59 -12.89 12.80
CA LEU A 97 6.05 -12.88 12.86
C LEU A 97 6.60 -11.60 13.49
N LEU A 98 6.02 -10.44 13.19
CA LEU A 98 6.42 -9.17 13.82
C LEU A 98 6.22 -9.18 15.33
N LEU A 99 5.11 -9.76 15.82
CA LEU A 99 4.86 -9.94 17.25
C LEU A 99 5.91 -10.87 17.90
N ILE A 100 6.24 -11.99 17.25
CA ILE A 100 7.24 -12.94 17.73
C ILE A 100 8.64 -12.30 17.78
N CYS A 101 8.98 -11.52 16.75
CA CYS A 101 10.25 -10.80 16.65
C CYS A 101 10.34 -9.57 17.56
N GLN A 102 9.26 -9.20 18.26
CA GLN A 102 9.21 -8.09 19.21
C GLN A 102 9.72 -6.77 18.60
N VAL A 103 9.33 -6.50 17.34
CA VAL A 103 9.62 -5.21 16.70
C VAL A 103 8.85 -4.08 17.40
N SER A 104 9.23 -2.83 17.15
CA SER A 104 8.58 -1.66 17.76
C SER A 104 7.06 -1.62 17.53
N ASN A 105 6.35 -1.01 18.48
CA ASN A 105 4.89 -0.86 18.43
C ASN A 105 4.41 -0.09 17.20
N ILE A 106 5.19 0.89 16.72
CA ILE A 106 4.87 1.64 15.49
C ILE A 106 4.91 0.72 14.26
N SER A 107 5.89 -0.18 14.17
CA SER A 107 5.98 -1.17 13.10
C SER A 107 4.80 -2.16 13.13
N ILE A 108 4.44 -2.65 14.32
CA ILE A 108 3.28 -3.54 14.50
C ILE A 108 1.97 -2.83 14.12
N ALA A 109 1.75 -1.62 14.63
CA ALA A 109 0.55 -0.83 14.38
C ALA A 109 0.40 -0.48 12.89
N PHE A 110 1.49 -0.07 12.23
CA PHE A 110 1.47 0.22 10.81
C PHE A 110 1.23 -1.04 9.97
N TRP A 111 1.78 -2.19 10.36
CA TRP A 111 1.50 -3.46 9.67
C TRP A 111 0.03 -3.86 9.81
N PHE A 112 -0.57 -3.67 10.99
CA PHE A 112 -1.99 -3.89 11.22
C PHE A 112 -2.88 -2.99 10.33
N CYS A 113 -2.42 -1.77 10.04
CA CYS A 113 -3.11 -0.89 9.09
C CYS A 113 -3.25 -1.54 7.71
N TYR A 114 -2.26 -2.29 7.20
CA TYR A 114 -2.39 -3.00 5.93
C TYR A 114 -3.49 -4.07 5.95
N ILE A 115 -3.60 -4.83 7.04
CA ILE A 115 -4.62 -5.87 7.21
C ILE A 115 -6.02 -5.24 7.22
N SER A 116 -6.23 -4.33 8.17
CA SER A 116 -7.53 -3.70 8.40
C SER A 116 -7.98 -2.85 7.22
N ASN A 117 -7.08 -2.12 6.57
CA ASN A 117 -7.40 -1.31 5.40
C ASN A 117 -7.65 -2.15 4.15
N THR A 118 -6.93 -3.26 3.95
CA THR A 118 -7.26 -4.18 2.85
C THR A 118 -8.63 -4.81 3.07
N PHE A 119 -8.98 -5.15 4.31
CA PHE A 119 -10.33 -5.62 4.64
C PHE A 119 -11.39 -4.54 4.38
N LEU A 120 -11.14 -3.29 4.78
CA LEU A 120 -12.01 -2.15 4.48
C LEU A 120 -12.19 -1.94 2.98
N VAL A 121 -11.12 -2.08 2.18
CA VAL A 121 -11.19 -2.04 0.72
C VAL A 121 -12.10 -3.16 0.20
N ILE A 122 -12.02 -4.39 0.70
CA ILE A 122 -12.93 -5.47 0.28
C ILE A 122 -14.40 -5.10 0.52
N LEU A 123 -14.72 -4.51 1.67
CA LEU A 123 -16.09 -4.09 1.99
C LEU A 123 -16.57 -2.99 1.03
N ILE A 124 -15.73 -1.98 0.78
CA ILE A 124 -16.05 -0.87 -0.12
C ILE A 124 -16.13 -1.33 -1.58
N ASN A 125 -15.26 -2.25 -2.00
CA ASN A 125 -15.16 -2.75 -3.38
C ASN A 125 -16.46 -3.42 -3.87
N ARG A 126 -17.34 -3.85 -2.95
CA ARG A 126 -18.71 -4.30 -3.28
C ARG A 126 -19.50 -3.19 -4.00
N TYR A 127 -19.37 -1.95 -3.53
CA TYR A 127 -20.11 -0.80 -4.02
C TYR A 127 -19.27 0.07 -4.96
N LEU A 128 -18.08 0.50 -4.53
CA LEU A 128 -17.24 1.49 -5.20
C LEU A 128 -15.82 0.96 -5.49
N LYS A 129 -15.33 1.19 -6.71
CA LYS A 129 -13.99 0.78 -7.14
C LYS A 129 -12.93 1.84 -6.81
N ILE A 130 -12.54 1.94 -5.55
CA ILE A 130 -11.50 2.90 -5.13
C ILE A 130 -10.10 2.56 -5.69
N SER A 131 -9.23 3.57 -5.78
CA SER A 131 -7.84 3.40 -6.25
C SER A 131 -6.93 2.96 -5.10
N ILE A 132 -6.53 1.68 -5.11
CA ILE A 132 -5.58 1.16 -4.13
C ILE A 132 -4.16 1.73 -4.30
N HIS A 133 -3.81 2.25 -5.48
CA HIS A 133 -2.54 2.95 -5.67
C HIS A 133 -2.54 4.30 -4.95
N ALA A 134 -3.64 5.06 -5.05
CA ALA A 134 -3.78 6.32 -4.31
C ALA A 134 -3.79 6.06 -2.80
N MET A 135 -4.54 5.03 -2.37
CA MET A 135 -4.55 4.57 -0.98
C MET A 135 -3.15 4.17 -0.50
N GLY A 136 -2.43 3.37 -1.30
CA GLY A 136 -1.09 2.86 -0.99
C GLY A 136 0.00 3.93 -0.92
N VAL A 137 -0.20 5.11 -1.53
CA VAL A 137 0.67 6.28 -1.34
C VAL A 137 0.25 7.07 -0.10
N SER A 138 -1.06 7.31 0.05
CA SER A 138 -1.61 8.12 1.13
C SER A 138 -1.43 7.50 2.53
N GLY A 139 -1.37 6.17 2.63
CA GLY A 139 -1.14 5.46 3.89
C GLY A 139 0.25 5.73 4.48
N PRO A 140 1.35 5.46 3.74
CA PRO A 140 2.69 5.90 4.12
C PRO A 140 2.80 7.41 4.38
N LEU A 141 2.11 8.24 3.59
CA LEU A 141 2.06 9.68 3.84
C LEU A 141 1.45 9.99 5.23
N ALA A 142 0.38 9.31 5.61
CA ALA A 142 -0.21 9.44 6.95
C ALA A 142 0.73 8.93 8.05
N LEU A 143 1.42 7.80 7.85
CA LEU A 143 2.46 7.31 8.77
C LEU A 143 3.54 8.38 8.98
N PHE A 144 4.09 8.92 7.90
CA PHE A 144 5.14 9.93 7.99
C PHE A 144 4.62 11.24 8.57
N THR A 145 3.37 11.63 8.29
CA THR A 145 2.75 12.79 8.96
C THR A 145 2.60 12.56 10.46
N PHE A 146 2.25 11.34 10.87
CA PHE A 146 2.11 10.98 12.27
C PHE A 146 3.45 11.03 13.02
N ILE A 147 4.54 10.56 12.40
CA ILE A 147 5.87 10.48 13.03
C ILE A 147 6.67 11.79 12.94
N LEU A 148 6.66 12.44 11.78
CA LEU A 148 7.51 13.59 11.46
C LEU A 148 6.74 14.92 11.39
N GLY A 149 5.43 14.88 11.55
CA GLY A 149 4.56 16.05 11.48
C GLY A 149 4.22 16.49 10.06
N PHE A 150 3.52 17.63 9.97
CA PHE A 150 2.91 18.14 8.73
C PHE A 150 3.91 18.53 7.62
N GLN A 151 5.20 18.65 7.92
CA GLN A 151 6.25 18.90 6.92
C GLN A 151 6.28 17.82 5.84
N THR A 152 5.87 16.59 6.18
CA THR A 152 5.79 15.47 5.23
C THR A 152 4.72 15.63 4.15
N LEU A 153 3.81 16.60 4.29
CA LEU A 153 2.88 16.98 3.21
C LEU A 153 3.61 17.52 1.97
N LEU A 154 4.91 17.85 2.07
CA LEU A 154 5.77 18.09 0.91
C LEU A 154 5.86 16.90 -0.05
N LEU A 155 5.46 15.69 0.38
CA LEU A 155 5.38 14.49 -0.46
C LEU A 155 4.04 14.34 -1.21
N LEU A 156 3.06 15.25 -1.01
CA LEU A 156 1.80 15.28 -1.76
C LEU A 156 1.96 15.25 -3.30
N PRO A 157 3.00 15.87 -3.90
CA PRO A 157 3.25 15.74 -5.34
C PRO A 157 3.36 14.29 -5.83
N ILE A 158 3.86 13.36 -5.00
CA ILE A 158 3.91 11.92 -5.34
C ILE A 158 2.48 11.37 -5.47
N LEU A 159 1.60 11.69 -4.51
CA LEU A 159 0.20 11.28 -4.55
C LEU A 159 -0.52 11.83 -5.78
N PHE A 160 -0.29 13.11 -6.12
CA PHE A 160 -0.84 13.71 -7.33
C PHE A 160 -0.31 13.06 -8.60
N ALA A 161 0.99 12.77 -8.68
CA ALA A 161 1.59 12.09 -9.82
C ALA A 161 1.02 10.67 -10.00
N VAL A 162 0.87 9.92 -8.91
CA VAL A 162 0.25 8.59 -8.93
C VAL A 162 -1.21 8.68 -9.33
N GLY A 163 -1.99 9.59 -8.73
CA GLY A 163 -3.39 9.83 -9.08
C GLY A 163 -3.57 10.15 -10.56
N TRP A 164 -2.78 11.10 -11.07
CA TRP A 164 -2.74 11.45 -12.48
C TRP A 164 -2.43 10.23 -13.36
N SER A 165 -1.45 9.42 -12.98
CA SER A 165 -1.08 8.24 -13.77
C SER A 165 -2.24 7.23 -13.88
N ARG A 166 -3.00 7.00 -12.79
CA ARG A 166 -4.15 6.09 -12.79
C ARG A 166 -5.30 6.60 -13.65
N ILE A 167 -5.50 7.92 -13.68
CA ILE A 167 -6.50 8.56 -14.55
C ILE A 167 -6.06 8.47 -16.00
N LYS A 168 -4.80 8.83 -16.32
CA LYS A 168 -4.27 8.81 -17.69
C LYS A 168 -4.23 7.41 -18.31
N LEU A 169 -4.03 6.37 -17.49
CA LEU A 169 -4.08 4.96 -17.91
C LEU A 169 -5.51 4.40 -17.97
N ASN A 170 -6.54 5.23 -17.80
CA ASN A 170 -7.95 4.85 -17.76
C ASN A 170 -8.23 3.70 -16.78
N CYS A 171 -7.52 3.71 -15.64
CA CYS A 171 -7.72 2.72 -14.59
C CYS A 171 -8.76 3.19 -13.58
N HIS A 172 -8.77 4.50 -13.30
CA HIS A 172 -9.63 5.11 -12.29
C HIS A 172 -10.15 6.49 -12.69
N SER A 173 -11.32 6.87 -12.17
CA SER A 173 -11.80 8.26 -12.23
C SER A 173 -11.13 9.13 -11.16
N ILE A 174 -11.30 10.46 -11.25
CA ILE A 174 -10.87 11.41 -10.22
C ILE A 174 -11.50 11.06 -8.87
N THR A 175 -12.79 10.73 -8.84
CA THR A 175 -13.51 10.39 -7.60
C THR A 175 -12.97 9.10 -6.98
N GLU A 176 -12.68 8.06 -7.77
CA GLU A 176 -12.09 6.82 -7.27
C GLU A 176 -10.67 7.01 -6.71
N VAL A 177 -9.88 7.91 -7.32
CA VAL A 177 -8.55 8.31 -6.82
C VAL A 177 -8.65 9.09 -5.53
N PHE A 178 -9.50 10.13 -5.50
CA PHE A 178 -9.67 10.99 -4.34
C PHE A 178 -10.20 10.21 -3.13
N THR A 179 -11.24 9.39 -3.32
CA THR A 179 -11.78 8.55 -2.24
C THR A 179 -10.73 7.55 -1.73
N GLY A 180 -9.94 6.94 -2.62
CA GLY A 180 -8.85 6.05 -2.22
C GLY A 180 -7.78 6.75 -1.39
N ALA A 181 -7.37 7.94 -1.80
CA ALA A 181 -6.38 8.76 -1.09
C ALA A 181 -6.89 9.22 0.29
N LEU A 182 -8.11 9.74 0.35
CA LEU A 182 -8.72 10.22 1.58
C LEU A 182 -8.89 9.08 2.59
N LEU A 183 -9.42 7.95 2.12
CA LEU A 183 -9.60 6.76 2.94
C LEU A 183 -8.27 6.28 3.51
N GLY A 184 -7.24 6.13 2.66
CA GLY A 184 -5.94 5.65 3.09
C GLY A 184 -5.24 6.57 4.08
N TYR A 185 -5.31 7.89 3.88
CA TYR A 185 -4.72 8.84 4.81
C TYR A 185 -5.44 8.83 6.16
N ILE A 186 -6.77 9.00 6.14
CA ILE A 186 -7.56 9.11 7.37
C ILE A 186 -7.52 7.80 8.16
N SER A 187 -7.70 6.66 7.49
CA SER A 187 -7.76 5.37 8.20
C SER A 187 -6.44 5.06 8.89
N VAL A 188 -5.30 5.21 8.21
CA VAL A 188 -3.98 4.99 8.80
C VAL A 188 -3.72 5.96 9.94
N TYR A 189 -3.98 7.26 9.75
CA TYR A 189 -3.73 8.26 10.79
C TYR A 189 -4.54 7.99 12.06
N ILE A 190 -5.84 7.67 11.91
CA ILE A 190 -6.72 7.33 13.03
C ILE A 190 -6.26 6.03 13.70
N GLN A 191 -5.95 4.99 12.92
CA GLN A 191 -5.49 3.71 13.44
C GLN A 191 -4.21 3.89 14.28
N LEU A 192 -3.19 4.57 13.74
CA LEU A 192 -1.96 4.86 14.49
C LEU A 192 -2.24 5.66 15.76
N SER A 193 -3.13 6.66 15.68
CA SER A 193 -3.54 7.45 16.85
C SER A 193 -4.24 6.63 17.93
N ILE A 194 -4.97 5.58 17.58
CA ILE A 194 -5.65 4.70 18.54
C ILE A 194 -4.66 3.68 19.13
N PHE A 195 -3.75 3.13 18.31
CA PHE A 195 -2.83 2.08 18.74
C PHE A 195 -1.63 2.58 19.56
N LEU A 196 -1.25 3.85 19.42
CA LEU A 196 -0.01 4.40 19.98
C LEU A 196 -0.21 5.56 20.96
N LYS A 197 -1.46 5.89 21.28
CA LYS A 197 -1.81 6.72 22.45
C LYS A 197 -2.02 5.81 23.66
#